data_AF-A0A392Q5Y1-F1
#
_entry.id   AF-A0A392Q5Y1-F1
#
_cell.length_a   1.000
_cell.length_b   1.000
_cell.length_c   1.000
_cell.angle_alpha   90.00
_cell.angle_beta   90.00
_cell.angle_gamma   90.00
#
_symmetry.space_group_name_H-M   'P 1'
#
loop_
_entity.id
_entity.type
_entity.pdbx_description
1 polymer ?
#
loop_
_entity_poly.entity_id
_entity_poly.type
_entity_poly.pdbx_seq_one_letter_code
_entity_poly.pdbx_strand_id
1 'polypeptide(L)'
;MSAKLAAGFFEVSENVMLQALNVSPPPRAPVVEIMVLWKTPTISWLKVNTDGFVNLHSAASGGIFRDYMANFRGVYAQTIGNQTVLHAELMAIILAMEIANKKG
;
A
#
# COMPACT_ATOMS: atom_id res chain seq x y z
N MET A 1 3.89 5.44 17.14
CA MET A 1 3.02 4.25 17.27
C MET A 1 3.53 3.22 16.28
N SER A 2 4.21 2.17 16.75
CA SER A 2 4.64 1.06 15.90
C SER A 2 3.46 0.13 15.69
N ALA A 3 3.02 -0.05 14.44
CA ALA A 3 2.13 -1.14 14.10
C ALA A 3 2.85 -2.46 14.45
N LYS A 4 2.29 -3.25 15.37
CA LYS A 4 2.76 -4.61 15.61
C LYS A 4 2.25 -5.45 14.44
N LEU A 5 3.17 -6.00 13.63
CA LEU A 5 2.85 -7.08 12.71
C LEU A 5 2.25 -8.23 13.52
N ALA A 6 0.97 -8.53 13.26
CA ALA A 6 0.32 -9.71 13.83
C ALA A 6 1.11 -10.96 13.41
N ALA A 7 1.24 -11.90 14.33
CA ALA A 7 2.01 -13.11 14.11
C ALA A 7 1.36 -13.98 13.03
N GLY A 8 1.96 -13.98 11.83
CA GLY A 8 2.49 -15.20 11.20
C GLY A 8 1.51 -16.32 10.84
N PHE A 9 0.25 -16.03 10.53
CA PHE A 9 -0.54 -16.91 9.66
C PHE A 9 -0.96 -16.10 8.44
N PHE A 10 -0.42 -16.44 7.27
CA PHE A 10 -1.03 -16.00 6.02
C PHE A 10 -2.41 -16.64 5.94
N GLU A 11 -3.46 -15.84 5.88
CA GLU A 11 -4.78 -16.40 5.59
C GLU A 11 -4.73 -17.07 4.20
N VAL A 12 -5.54 -18.12 4.00
CA VAL A 12 -5.62 -18.84 2.72
C VAL A 12 -5.85 -17.87 1.55
N SER A 13 -6.62 -16.80 1.79
CA SER A 13 -6.89 -15.70 0.86
C SER A 13 -5.62 -14.97 0.41
N GLU A 14 -4.67 -14.70 1.32
CA GLU A 14 -3.43 -13.99 1.01
C GLU A 14 -2.49 -14.83 0.14
N ASN A 15 -2.41 -16.14 0.39
CA ASN A 15 -1.62 -17.04 -0.45
C ASN A 15 -2.13 -17.10 -1.89
N VAL A 16 -3.46 -17.10 -2.07
CA VAL A 16 -4.08 -17.05 -3.40
C VAL A 16 -3.74 -15.74 -4.11
N MET A 17 -3.78 -14.60 -3.41
CA MET A 17 -3.39 -13.30 -3.97
C MET A 17 -1.92 -13.26 -4.39
N LEU A 18 -1.01 -13.76 -3.54
CA LEU A 18 0.42 -13.83 -3.85
C LEU A 18 0.71 -14.74 -5.04
N GLN A 19 0.04 -15.90 -5.12
CA GLN A 19 0.14 -16.81 -6.27
C GLN A 19 -0.36 -16.16 -7.56
N ALA A 20 -1.48 -15.43 -7.51
CA ALA A 20 -2.00 -14.71 -8.67
C ALA A 20 -1.03 -13.62 -9.18
N LEU A 21 -0.25 -13.03 -8.28
CA LEU A 21 0.82 -12.07 -8.61
C LEU A 21 2.15 -12.75 -8.96
N ASN A 22 2.21 -14.08 -8.93
CA ASN A 22 3.40 -14.88 -9.14
C ASN A 22 4.55 -14.49 -8.17
N VAL A 23 4.19 -14.14 -6.93
CA VAL A 23 5.10 -13.76 -5.84
C VAL A 23 5.15 -14.89 -4.81
N SER A 24 6.36 -15.34 -4.47
CA SER A 24 6.55 -16.25 -3.35
C SER A 24 6.45 -15.49 -2.02
N PRO A 25 5.82 -16.05 -0.96
CA PRO A 25 5.85 -15.45 0.36
C PRO A 25 7.30 -15.22 0.81
N PRO A 26 7.68 -13.99 1.22
CA PRO A 26 9.05 -13.75 1.63
C PRO A 26 9.35 -14.54 2.91
N PRO A 27 10.59 -15.03 3.09
CA PRO A 27 11.02 -15.55 4.38
C PRO A 27 10.87 -14.46 5.44
N ARG A 28 10.58 -14.87 6.68
CA ARG A 28 10.45 -13.93 7.79
C ARG A 28 11.79 -13.21 8.00
N ALA A 29 11.90 -12.00 7.46
CA ALA A 29 13.09 -11.19 7.63
C ALA A 29 13.20 -10.70 9.09
N PRO A 30 14.42 -10.56 9.63
CA PRO A 30 14.60 -9.87 10.90
C PRO A 30 14.05 -8.45 10.81
N VAL A 31 13.37 -8.00 11.86
CA VAL A 31 12.92 -6.61 11.96
C VAL A 31 14.15 -5.74 12.16
N VAL A 32 14.54 -5.00 11.12
CA VAL A 32 15.64 -4.04 11.15
C VAL A 32 15.05 -2.65 10.96
N GLU A 33 15.32 -1.74 11.89
CA GLU A 33 15.00 -0.33 11.71
C GLU A 33 16.03 0.29 10.77
N ILE A 34 15.57 0.69 9.58
CA ILE A 34 16.38 1.43 8.61
C ILE A 34 15.81 2.84 8.45
N MET A 35 16.66 3.85 8.39
CA MET A 35 16.22 5.17 7.95
C MET A 35 15.96 5.13 6.45
N VAL A 36 14.73 5.41 6.06
CA VAL A 36 14.35 5.59 4.66
C VAL A 36 14.27 7.09 4.38
N LEU A 37 15.27 7.63 3.70
CA LEU A 37 15.24 9.02 3.28
C LEU A 37 14.31 9.17 2.08
N TRP A 38 13.46 10.19 2.14
CA TRP A 38 12.64 10.59 1.01
C TRP A 38 13.50 11.21 -0.09
N LYS A 39 13.50 10.60 -1.27
CA LYS A 39 14.09 11.17 -2.48
C LYS A 39 13.00 11.88 -3.28
N THR A 40 13.24 13.14 -3.62
CA THR A 40 12.40 13.93 -4.53
C THR A 40 12.29 13.22 -5.89
N PRO A 41 11.08 13.05 -6.45
CA PRO A 41 10.92 12.51 -7.80
C PRO A 41 11.50 13.47 -8.85
N THR A 42 11.83 12.94 -10.03
CA THR A 42 12.25 13.76 -11.18
C THR A 42 11.20 14.82 -11.49
N ILE A 43 11.64 15.98 -11.99
CA ILE A 43 10.73 17.03 -12.47
C ILE A 43 9.74 16.42 -13.49
N SER A 44 8.48 16.85 -13.41
CA SER A 44 7.34 16.31 -14.19
C SER A 44 6.83 14.93 -13.76
N TRP A 45 7.46 14.26 -12.79
CA TRP A 45 6.91 13.03 -12.20
C TRP A 45 6.10 13.33 -10.94
N LEU A 46 5.03 12.56 -10.76
CA LEU A 46 4.28 12.50 -9.52
C LEU A 46 4.69 11.26 -8.74
N LYS A 47 4.76 11.39 -7.41
CA LYS A 47 4.85 10.26 -6.50
C LYS A 47 3.51 10.07 -5.81
N VAL A 48 3.11 8.82 -5.63
CA VAL A 48 2.01 8.42 -4.76
C VAL A 48 2.54 7.70 -3.54
N ASN A 49 2.05 8.08 -2.36
CA ASN A 49 2.20 7.28 -1.14
C ASN A 49 0.88 6.57 -0.89
N THR A 50 0.91 5.25 -0.79
CA THR A 50 -0.26 4.40 -0.55
C THR A 50 -0.22 3.84 0.86
N ASP A 51 -1.38 3.53 1.42
CA ASP A 51 -1.50 2.88 2.73
C ASP A 51 -2.80 2.06 2.80
N GLY A 52 -2.74 0.93 3.49
CA GLY A 52 -3.88 0.09 3.84
C GLY A 52 -4.27 0.28 5.30
N PHE A 53 -5.56 0.16 5.59
CA PHE A 53 -6.09 0.15 6.95
C PHE A 53 -6.96 -1.08 7.13
N VAL A 54 -6.80 -1.79 8.25
CA VAL A 54 -7.65 -2.91 8.65
C VAL A 54 -7.92 -2.84 10.15
N ASN A 55 -9.17 -3.07 10.54
CA ASN A 55 -9.59 -3.33 11.91
C ASN A 55 -10.45 -4.60 11.96
N LEU A 56 -11.07 -4.89 13.11
CA LEU A 56 -11.86 -6.12 13.30
C LEU A 56 -13.07 -6.26 12.36
N HIS A 57 -13.61 -5.16 11.84
CA HIS A 57 -14.88 -5.13 11.10
C HIS A 57 -14.77 -4.52 9.71
N SER A 58 -13.70 -3.79 9.41
CA SER A 58 -13.54 -3.07 8.16
C SER A 58 -12.10 -2.86 7.76
N ALA A 59 -11.93 -2.70 6.46
CA ALA A 59 -10.70 -2.33 5.80
C ALA A 59 -10.94 -1.14 4.87
N ALA A 60 -9.87 -0.38 4.65
CA ALA A 60 -9.83 0.74 3.73
C ALA A 60 -8.47 0.83 3.05
N SER A 61 -8.44 1.48 1.90
CA SER A 61 -7.23 1.74 1.13
C SER A 61 -7.19 3.20 0.74
N GLY A 62 -6.01 3.79 0.67
CA GLY A 62 -5.89 5.17 0.23
C GLY A 62 -4.49 5.55 -0.22
N GLY A 63 -4.37 6.77 -0.71
CA GLY A 63 -3.08 7.31 -1.08
C GLY A 63 -3.10 8.78 -1.47
N ILE A 64 -1.92 9.40 -1.42
CA ILE A 64 -1.70 10.83 -1.65
C ILE A 64 -0.66 11.04 -2.75
N PHE A 65 -1.02 11.82 -3.76
CA PHE A 65 -0.15 12.23 -4.85
C PHE A 65 0.57 13.53 -4.49
N ARG A 66 1.89 13.56 -4.73
CA ARG A 66 2.76 14.72 -4.52
C ARG A 66 3.67 14.95 -5.72
N ASP A 67 3.98 16.21 -6.01
CA ASP A 67 4.98 16.57 -7.02
C ASP A 67 6.41 16.60 -6.45
N TYR A 68 7.37 16.98 -7.28
CA TYR A 68 8.79 17.07 -6.92
C TYR A 68 9.11 18.13 -5.84
N MET A 69 8.22 19.10 -5.60
CA MET A 69 8.33 20.06 -4.51
C MET A 69 7.58 19.60 -3.26
N ALA A 70 7.13 18.34 -3.24
CA ALA A 70 6.25 17.77 -2.22
C ALA A 70 4.88 18.47 -2.09
N ASN A 71 4.46 19.26 -3.10
CA ASN A 71 3.14 19.87 -3.08
C ASN A 71 2.07 18.80 -3.22
N PHE A 72 0.94 19.00 -2.55
CA PHE A 72 -0.24 18.18 -2.71
C PHE A 72 -0.80 18.25 -4.14
N ARG A 73 -1.05 17.10 -4.77
CA ARG A 73 -1.63 16.99 -6.12
C ARG A 73 -2.95 16.24 -6.16
N GLY A 74 -3.30 15.50 -5.11
CA GLY A 74 -4.55 14.76 -5.01
C GLY A 74 -4.49 13.67 -3.95
N VAL A 75 -5.66 13.16 -3.56
CA VAL A 75 -5.81 12.05 -2.61
C VAL A 75 -6.98 11.17 -3.05
N TYR A 76 -6.95 9.91 -2.62
CA TYR A 76 -8.08 9.00 -2.67
C TYR A 76 -8.13 8.16 -1.40
N ALA A 77 -9.33 7.74 -1.04
CA ALA A 77 -9.59 6.78 0.03
C ALA A 77 -10.87 6.01 -0.31
N GLN A 78 -10.86 4.70 -0.08
CA GLN A 78 -12.00 3.82 -0.34
C GLN A 78 -12.11 2.76 0.76
N THR A 79 -13.31 2.58 1.30
CA THR A 79 -13.63 1.42 2.15
C THR A 79 -13.81 0.17 1.28
N ILE A 80 -13.24 -0.94 1.69
CA ILE A 80 -13.17 -2.19 0.88
C ILE A 80 -13.80 -3.39 1.59
N GLY A 81 -14.61 -3.14 2.62
CA GLY A 81 -15.30 -4.18 3.38
C GLY A 81 -14.39 -4.88 4.39
N ASN A 82 -14.71 -6.12 4.77
CA ASN A 82 -13.86 -6.91 5.66
C ASN A 82 -12.81 -7.66 4.84
N GLN A 83 -11.55 -7.23 4.90
CA GLN A 83 -10.46 -7.73 4.07
C GLN A 83 -9.16 -7.84 4.86
N THR A 84 -8.20 -8.58 4.31
CA THR A 84 -6.87 -8.74 4.92
C THR A 84 -6.01 -7.49 4.75
N VAL A 85 -4.93 -7.41 5.52
CA VAL A 85 -3.94 -6.32 5.39
C VAL A 85 -3.31 -6.34 4.00
N LEU A 86 -2.92 -7.51 3.49
CA LEU A 86 -2.37 -7.60 2.13
C LEU A 86 -3.35 -7.09 1.07
N HIS A 87 -4.63 -7.45 1.18
CA HIS A 87 -5.65 -6.96 0.24
C HIS A 87 -5.78 -5.44 0.28
N ALA A 88 -5.81 -4.84 1.49
CA ALA A 88 -5.91 -3.40 1.64
C ALA A 88 -4.72 -2.64 1.04
N GLU A 89 -3.50 -3.14 1.25
CA GLU A 89 -2.28 -2.57 0.66
C GLU A 89 -2.27 -2.70 -0.87
N LEU A 90 -2.60 -3.88 -1.40
CA LEU A 90 -2.67 -4.11 -2.84
C LEU A 90 -3.73 -3.22 -3.51
N MET A 91 -4.91 -3.09 -2.89
CA MET A 91 -5.96 -2.22 -3.42
C MET A 91 -5.56 -0.75 -3.39
N ALA A 92 -4.80 -0.30 -2.39
CA ALA A 92 -4.27 1.05 -2.38
C ALA A 92 -3.39 1.30 -3.62
N ILE A 93 -2.51 0.35 -3.99
CA ILE A 93 -1.65 0.45 -5.17
C ILE A 93 -2.45 0.39 -6.48
N ILE A 94 -3.40 -0.54 -6.60
CA ILE A 94 -4.23 -0.71 -7.80
C ILE A 94 -5.01 0.58 -8.09
N LEU A 95 -5.68 1.14 -7.08
CA LEU A 95 -6.44 2.38 -7.22
C LEU A 95 -5.54 3.57 -7.60
N ALA A 96 -4.33 3.66 -7.04
CA ALA A 96 -3.37 4.70 -7.45
C ALA A 96 -3.04 4.60 -8.95
N MET A 97 -2.74 3.39 -9.44
CA MET A 97 -2.41 3.17 -10.85
C MET A 97 -3.58 3.50 -11.77
N GLU A 98 -4.79 3.10 -11.39
CA GLU A 98 -5.98 3.46 -12.18
C GLU A 98 -6.23 4.97 -12.23
N ILE A 99 -6.05 5.68 -11.11
CA ILE A 99 -6.21 7.14 -11.06
C ILE A 99 -5.13 7.81 -11.91
N ALA A 100 -3.88 7.33 -11.82
CA ALA A 100 -2.78 7.83 -12.64
C ALA A 100 -3.06 7.64 -14.13
N ASN A 101 -3.52 6.46 -14.54
CA ASN A 101 -3.87 6.18 -15.95
C ASN A 101 -5.06 7.01 -16.46
N LYS A 102 -6.00 7.39 -15.58
CA LYS A 102 -7.19 8.18 -15.95
C LYS A 102 -6.93 9.69 -15.99
N LYS A 103 -5.94 10.20 -15.24
CA LYS A 103 -5.72 11.63 -15.02
C LYS A 103 -4.33 12.14 -15.40
N GLY A 104 -3.44 11.27 -15.84
CA GLY A 104 -2.05 11.54 -16.21
C GLY A 104 -1.81 11.36 -17.69
#